data_AF-I2HAF3-F1
#
_entry.id   AF-I2HAF3-F1
#
_cell.length_a   1.000
_cell.length_b   1.000
_cell.length_c   1.000
_cell.angle_alpha   90.00
_cell.angle_beta   90.00
_cell.angle_gamma   90.00
#
_symmetry.space_group_name_H-M   'P 1'
#
loop_
_entity.id
_entity.type
_entity.pdbx_description
1 polymer ?
#
loop_
_entity_poly.entity_id
_entity_poly.type
_entity_poly.pdbx_seq_one_letter_code
_entity_poly.pdbx_strand_id
1 'polypeptide(L)'
;MKHMDYELSRLQKYSGISTNEFCPEITKKPVQDRNHFAMLYTFPYITSTCDRVRLFVRNAVSWSSEVNRARVACECEKIVEMTRG
;
A
#
# COMPACT_ATOMS: atom_id res chain seq x y z
N MET A 1 10.34 -1.70 14.70
CA MET A 1 10.11 -2.40 13.41
C MET A 1 8.80 -3.21 13.37
N LYS A 2 8.41 -3.92 14.43
CA LYS A 2 7.16 -4.75 14.46
C LYS A 2 5.88 -4.06 13.97
N HIS A 3 5.69 -2.76 14.24
CA HIS A 3 4.50 -2.03 13.80
C HIS A 3 4.43 -1.84 12.27
N MET A 4 5.58 -1.73 11.58
CA MET A 4 5.62 -1.55 10.13
C MET A 4 5.26 -2.85 9.39
N ASP A 5 5.71 -3.99 9.92
CA ASP A 5 5.35 -5.29 9.37
C ASP A 5 3.87 -5.60 9.59
N TYR A 6 3.31 -5.13 10.72
CA TYR A 6 1.89 -5.23 11.02
C TYR A 6 1.02 -4.50 9.99
N GLU A 7 1.31 -3.24 9.67
CA GLU A 7 0.52 -2.48 8.68
C GLU A 7 0.59 -3.09 7.27
N LEU A 8 1.78 -3.55 6.83
CA LEU A 8 1.91 -4.23 5.54
C LEU A 8 1.16 -5.57 5.53
N SER A 9 1.19 -6.32 6.63
CA SER A 9 0.46 -7.59 6.74
C SER A 9 -1.05 -7.38 6.63
N ARG A 10 -1.57 -6.28 7.18
CA ARG A 10 -2.98 -5.91 7.07
C ARG A 10 -3.35 -5.53 5.65
N LEU A 11 -2.52 -4.72 4.99
CA LEU A 11 -2.73 -4.39 3.56
C LEU A 11 -2.79 -5.67 2.71
N GLN A 12 -1.86 -6.61 2.87
CA GLN A 12 -1.86 -7.89 2.16
C GLN A 12 -3.07 -8.78 2.50
N LYS A 13 -3.45 -8.84 3.78
CA LYS A 13 -4.61 -9.62 4.24
C LYS A 13 -5.91 -9.10 3.63
N TYR A 14 -6.14 -7.79 3.65
CA TYR A 14 -7.37 -7.19 3.14
C TYR A 14 -7.38 -7.02 1.63
N SER A 15 -6.21 -6.93 0.99
CA SER A 15 -6.12 -6.92 -0.47
C SER A 15 -6.36 -8.30 -1.09
N GLY A 16 -6.05 -9.37 -0.35
CA GLY A 16 -5.98 -10.74 -0.86
C GLY A 16 -4.78 -10.99 -1.78
N ILE A 17 -3.82 -10.06 -1.81
CA ILE A 17 -2.67 -10.05 -2.72
C ILE A 17 -1.40 -9.88 -1.90
N SER A 18 -0.42 -10.77 -2.07
CA SER A 18 0.89 -10.58 -1.47
C SER A 18 1.69 -9.57 -2.25
N THR A 19 2.41 -8.69 -1.57
CA THR A 19 3.32 -7.76 -2.25
C THR A 19 4.43 -8.48 -3.00
N ASN A 20 4.80 -9.70 -2.59
CA ASN A 20 5.76 -10.55 -3.30
C ASN A 20 5.32 -10.88 -4.73
N GLU A 21 4.03 -10.77 -5.05
CA GLU A 21 3.51 -10.99 -6.41
C GLU A 21 3.92 -9.89 -7.39
N PHE A 22 4.24 -8.70 -6.90
CA PHE A 22 4.63 -7.57 -7.74
C PHE A 22 5.98 -6.95 -7.36
N CYS A 23 6.51 -7.20 -6.17
CA CYS A 23 7.88 -6.90 -5.81
C CYS A 23 8.30 -7.64 -4.53
N PRO A 24 9.36 -8.47 -4.56
CA PRO A 24 9.85 -9.16 -3.36
C PRO A 24 10.61 -8.23 -2.40
N GLU A 25 11.06 -7.06 -2.88
CA GLU A 25 11.84 -6.10 -2.09
C GLU A 25 11.06 -4.81 -1.88
N ILE A 26 10.86 -4.41 -0.63
CA ILE A 26 10.05 -3.23 -0.31
C ILE A 26 10.76 -2.44 0.76
N THR A 27 10.97 -1.16 0.51
CA THR A 27 11.45 -0.26 1.54
C THR A 27 10.26 0.36 2.29
N LYS A 28 10.38 0.47 3.61
CA LYS A 28 9.32 0.93 4.51
C LYS A 28 9.83 2.15 5.25
N LYS A 29 9.08 3.24 5.22
CA LYS A 29 9.44 4.48 5.90
C LYS A 29 8.24 5.06 6.64
N PRO A 30 8.31 5.28 7.96
CA PRO A 30 7.28 6.04 8.66
C PRO A 30 7.33 7.50 8.21
N VAL A 31 6.16 8.08 7.96
CA VAL A 31 5.99 9.47 7.54
C VAL A 31 4.84 10.11 8.30
N GLN A 32 4.83 11.43 8.37
CA GLN A 32 3.70 12.20 8.89
C GLN A 32 2.91 12.76 7.71
N ASP A 33 1.66 12.32 7.52
CA ASP A 33 0.75 12.84 6.49
C ASP A 33 -0.40 13.61 7.17
N ARG A 34 -0.46 14.93 6.96
CA ARG A 34 -1.50 15.82 7.52
C ARG A 34 -1.78 15.57 9.01
N ASN A 35 -0.73 15.61 9.83
CA ASN A 35 -0.75 15.34 11.28
C ASN A 35 -1.07 13.89 11.70
N HIS A 36 -1.25 12.97 10.75
CA HIS A 36 -1.44 11.55 11.05
C HIS A 36 -0.16 10.75 10.77
N PHE A 37 0.06 9.70 11.56
CA PHE A 37 1.09 8.72 11.26
C PHE A 37 0.69 7.93 10.01
N ALA A 38 1.63 7.79 9.07
CA ALA A 38 1.45 6.99 7.87
C ALA A 38 2.72 6.18 7.56
N MET A 39 2.54 5.12 6.79
CA MET A 39 3.63 4.27 6.33
C MET A 39 3.79 4.41 4.81
N LEU A 40 4.98 4.80 4.37
CA LEU A 40 5.37 4.80 2.96
C LEU A 40 6.02 3.46 2.63
N TYR A 41 5.47 2.78 1.62
CA TYR A 41 6.04 1.57 1.02
C TYR A 41 6.53 1.91 -0.37
N THR A 42 7.82 1.68 -0.63
CA THR A 42 8.42 1.94 -1.94
C THR A 42 8.93 0.64 -2.54
N PHE A 43 8.49 0.39 -3.77
CA PHE A 43 8.85 -0.76 -4.59
C PHE A 43 9.96 -0.30 -5.56
N PRO A 44 11.22 -0.74 -5.40
CA PRO A 44 12.34 -0.29 -6.25
C PRO A 44 12.17 -0.73 -7.69
N TYR A 45 11.44 -1.82 -7.92
CA TYR A 45 10.99 -2.29 -9.22
C TYR A 45 9.61 -2.94 -9.05
N ILE A 46 8.81 -2.96 -10.10
CA ILE A 46 7.56 -3.73 -10.13
C ILE A 46 7.68 -4.80 -11.21
N THR A 47 7.48 -6.05 -10.83
CA THR A 47 7.43 -7.20 -11.76
C THR A 47 6.04 -7.32 -12.42
N SER A 48 5.09 -6.50 -11.99
CA SER A 48 3.71 -6.44 -12.48
C SER A 48 3.33 -5.03 -12.93
N THR A 49 2.17 -4.89 -13.57
CA THR A 49 1.60 -3.59 -13.94
C THR A 49 1.23 -2.75 -12.72
N CYS A 50 1.30 -1.43 -12.85
CA CYS A 50 0.82 -0.50 -11.82
C CYS A 50 -0.65 -0.74 -11.45
N ASP A 51 -1.47 -1.20 -12.41
CA ASP A 51 -2.86 -1.57 -12.15
C ASP A 51 -3.02 -2.67 -11.11
N ARG A 52 -2.09 -3.64 -11.03
CA ARG A 52 -2.12 -4.64 -9.95
C ARG A 52 -1.84 -4.01 -8.59
N VAL A 53 -0.92 -3.05 -8.52
CA VAL A 53 -0.62 -2.32 -7.27
C VAL A 53 -1.81 -1.44 -6.85
N ARG A 54 -2.49 -0.81 -7.82
CA ARG A 54 -3.76 -0.09 -7.57
C ARG A 54 -4.85 -1.03 -7.06
N LEU A 55 -4.98 -2.21 -7.65
CA LEU A 55 -5.95 -3.21 -7.21
C LEU A 55 -5.65 -3.67 -5.77
N PHE A 56 -4.37 -3.89 -5.45
CA PHE A 56 -3.91 -4.18 -4.09
C PHE A 56 -4.37 -3.11 -3.09
N VAL A 57 -4.12 -1.83 -3.38
CA VAL A 57 -4.54 -0.71 -2.54
C VAL A 57 -6.06 -0.61 -2.43
N ARG A 58 -6.77 -0.72 -3.57
CA ARG A 58 -8.23 -0.63 -3.63
C ARG A 58 -8.89 -1.70 -2.77
N ASN A 59 -8.47 -2.96 -2.92
CA ASN A 59 -9.02 -4.06 -2.14
C ASN A 59 -8.75 -3.85 -0.65
N ALA A 60 -7.51 -3.48 -0.29
CA ALA A 60 -7.17 -3.26 1.12
C ALA A 60 -8.05 -2.19 1.79
N VAL A 61 -8.31 -1.07 1.11
CA VAL A 61 -9.15 0.03 1.64
C VAL A 61 -10.63 -0.35 1.64
N SER A 62 -11.13 -1.01 0.59
CA SER A 62 -12.55 -1.36 0.49
C SER A 62 -12.99 -2.40 1.51
N TRP A 63 -12.12 -3.34 1.88
CA TRP A 63 -12.48 -4.48 2.74
C TRP A 63 -12.04 -4.32 4.21
N SER A 64 -11.25 -3.30 4.52
CA SER A 64 -10.75 -3.09 5.88
C SER A 64 -11.45 -1.93 6.58
N SER A 65 -11.97 -2.17 7.79
CA SER A 65 -12.33 -1.08 8.74
C SER A 65 -11.11 -0.45 9.39
N GLU A 66 -9.94 -1.04 9.18
CA GLU A 66 -8.73 -0.66 9.87
C GLU A 66 -7.75 0.08 8.92
N VAL A 67 -7.95 -0.01 7.59
CA VAL A 67 -7.18 0.74 6.58
C VAL A 67 -8.06 1.87 6.06
N ASN A 68 -8.00 3.02 6.74
CA ASN A 68 -8.85 4.17 6.39
C ASN A 68 -8.46 4.83 5.07
N ARG A 69 -7.17 4.80 4.73
CA ARG A 69 -6.63 5.45 3.54
C ARG A 69 -5.35 4.77 3.10
N ALA A 70 -5.18 4.63 1.78
CA ALA A 70 -3.93 4.21 1.19
C ALA A 70 -3.76 4.89 -0.18
N ARG A 71 -2.52 5.18 -0.55
CA ARG A 71 -2.18 5.82 -1.82
C ARG A 71 -1.12 5.02 -2.53
N VAL A 72 -1.23 4.93 -3.86
CA VAL A 72 -0.19 4.37 -4.73
C VAL A 72 0.23 5.44 -5.74
N ALA A 73 1.53 5.66 -5.84
CA ALA A 73 2.15 6.46 -6.88
C ALA A 73 3.04 5.53 -7.70
N CYS A 74 2.75 5.41 -8.99
CA CYS A 74 3.63 4.74 -9.94
C CYS A 74 4.29 5.83 -10.76
N GLU A 75 5.62 5.91 -10.83
CA GLU A 75 6.32 7.08 -11.40
C GLU A 75 5.95 7.38 -12.87
N CYS A 76 5.41 6.39 -13.60
CA CYS A 76 4.93 6.55 -14.97
C CYS A 76 3.44 6.89 -15.09
N GLU A 77 2.67 6.88 -14.00
CA GLU A 77 1.21 6.98 -14.03
C GLU A 77 0.63 7.79 -12.86
N LYS A 78 -0.58 8.34 -13.03
CA LYS A 78 -1.23 9.19 -12.02
C LYS A 78 -1.33 8.48 -10.66
N ILE A 79 -1.08 9.23 -9.59
CA ILE A 79 -1.27 8.82 -8.20
C ILE A 79 -2.74 8.41 -8.00
N VAL A 80 -2.97 7.22 -7.44
CA VAL A 80 -4.31 6.77 -7.02
C VAL A 80 -4.37 6.86 -5.50
N GLU A 81 -5.28 7.69 -5.03
CA GLU A 81 -5.58 7.90 -3.62
C GLU A 81 -6.96 7.33 -3.32
N MET A 82 -7.02 6.39 -2.36
CA MET A 82 -8.27 5.78 -1.91
C MET A 82 -8.49 6.13 -0.44
N THR A 83 -9.66 6.69 -0.13
CA THR A 83 -10.10 7.00 1.23
C THR A 83 -11.42 6.29 1.46
N ARG A 84 -11.59 5.66 2.63
CA ARG A 84 -12.87 5.11 3.06
C ARG A 84 -13.75 6.26 3.58
N GLY A 85 -14.90 6.46 2.93
CA GLY A 85 -15.96 7.38 3.38
C GLY A 85 -16.82 6.79 4.48
#